data_AF-A4FPC9-F1
#
_entry.id   AF-A4FPC9-F1
#
_cell.length_a   1.000
_cell.length_b   1.000
_cell.length_c   1.000
_cell.angle_alpha   90.00
_cell.angle_beta   90.00
_cell.angle_gamma   90.00
#
_symmetry.space_group_name_H-M   'P 1'
#
loop_
_entity.id
_entity.type
_entity.pdbx_description
1 polymer ?
#
loop_
_entity_poly.entity_id
_entity_poly.type
_entity_poly.pdbx_seq_one_letter_code
_entity_poly.pdbx_strand_id
1 'polypeptide(L)'
;MSALPHEPPGGELSETAHRLAWLSTQLHDAGKISPEFRRAVEQVAASAGNVRALGRARKVSVSMPEELTSAVQERVGRGAFSQYVTDAVARQLELDLLAELSDLLEAEHGPISEEDLTEARAAWPDVE
;
A
#
# COMPACT_ATOMS: atom_id res chain seq x y z
N MET A 1 17.19 7.52 62.31
CA MET A 1 18.21 7.53 61.24
C MET A 1 18.57 6.06 61.03
N SER A 2 18.21 5.37 59.97
CA SER A 2 18.33 5.73 58.55
C SER A 2 17.14 5.16 57.76
N ALA A 3 16.61 5.95 56.84
CA ALA A 3 15.55 5.56 55.93
C ALA A 3 16.12 4.81 54.72
N LEU A 4 15.45 3.72 54.34
CA LEU A 4 15.64 3.06 53.05
C LEU A 4 15.38 4.06 51.92
N PRO A 5 16.26 4.21 50.92
CA PRO A 5 15.92 4.96 49.72
C PRO A 5 14.95 4.13 48.89
N HIS A 6 13.80 4.73 48.65
CA HIS A 6 12.71 4.29 47.79
C HIS A 6 13.20 4.14 46.35
N GLU A 7 13.14 2.92 45.82
CA GLU A 7 13.27 2.68 44.38
C GLU A 7 12.02 3.27 43.67
N PRO A 8 12.15 4.09 42.62
CA PRO A 8 10.98 4.57 41.89
C PRO A 8 10.45 3.44 40.98
N PRO A 9 9.13 3.13 40.99
CA PRO A 9 8.56 2.18 40.06
C PRO A 9 8.38 2.88 38.71
N GLY A 10 9.39 2.80 37.84
CA GLY A 10 9.34 3.42 36.50
C GLY A 10 10.17 2.71 35.43
N GLY A 11 10.69 1.51 35.72
CA GLY A 11 11.70 0.84 34.90
C GLY A 11 11.20 0.39 33.53
N GLU A 12 10.05 -0.28 33.45
CA GLU A 12 9.64 -0.92 32.19
C GLU A 12 9.04 0.03 31.16
N LEU A 13 8.19 0.99 31.58
CA LEU A 13 7.55 1.95 30.67
C LEU A 13 8.56 2.97 30.10
N SER A 14 9.57 3.35 30.90
CA SER A 14 10.66 4.21 30.43
C SER A 14 11.61 3.47 29.50
N GLU A 15 11.94 2.21 29.79
CA GLU A 15 12.80 1.38 28.94
C GLU A 15 12.12 1.04 27.61
N THR A 16 10.83 0.70 27.63
CA THR A 16 10.04 0.50 26.40
C THR A 16 9.89 1.79 25.61
N ALA A 17 9.62 2.93 26.25
CA ALA A 17 9.59 4.22 25.56
C ALA A 17 10.94 4.58 24.93
N HIS A 18 12.06 4.32 25.61
CA HIS A 18 13.40 4.53 25.07
C HIS A 18 13.73 3.55 23.93
N ARG A 19 13.33 2.27 24.05
CA ARG A 19 13.48 1.28 22.97
C ARG A 19 12.65 1.64 21.75
N LEU A 20 11.42 2.10 21.93
CA LEU A 20 10.56 2.56 20.85
C LEU A 20 11.09 3.84 20.21
N ALA A 21 11.62 4.78 21.00
CA ALA A 21 12.28 5.96 20.47
C ALA A 21 13.53 5.57 19.66
N TRP A 22 14.36 4.66 20.17
CA TRP A 22 15.53 4.15 19.45
C TRP A 22 15.14 3.42 18.16
N LEU A 23 14.12 2.55 18.19
CA LEU A 23 13.59 1.88 17.00
C LEU A 23 13.00 2.86 16.00
N SER A 24 12.27 3.87 16.47
CA SER A 24 11.74 4.95 15.64
C SER A 24 12.86 5.75 14.97
N THR A 25 13.95 6.03 15.69
CA THR A 25 15.13 6.72 15.15
C THR A 25 15.91 5.81 14.20
N GLN A 26 16.03 4.52 14.48
CA GLN A 26 16.71 3.55 13.61
C GLN A 26 15.91 3.27 12.32
N LEU A 27 14.58 3.19 12.39
CA LEU A 27 13.72 3.14 11.20
C LEU A 27 13.79 4.43 10.40
N HIS A 28 13.90 5.59 11.07
CA HIS A 28 14.12 6.88 10.42
C HIS A 28 15.51 6.96 9.75
N ASP A 29 16.55 6.37 10.35
CA ASP A 29 17.92 6.37 9.80
C ASP A 29 18.14 5.29 8.72
N ALA A 30 17.47 4.14 8.81
CA ALA A 30 17.42 3.11 7.76
C ALA A 30 16.62 3.60 6.53
N GLY A 31 15.65 4.49 6.75
CA GLY A 31 14.83 5.12 5.73
C GLY A 31 15.30 6.52 5.35
N LYS A 32 16.54 6.69 4.85
CA LYS A 32 16.91 7.92 4.10
C LYS A 32 16.22 7.93 2.73
N ILE A 33 14.89 7.91 2.77
CA ILE A 33 14.03 8.00 1.61
C ILE A 33 14.23 9.37 0.98
N SER A 34 14.55 9.38 -0.31
CA SER A 34 14.72 10.60 -1.07
C SER A 34 13.46 11.48 -0.98
N PRO A 35 13.59 12.81 -0.90
CA PRO A 35 12.43 13.71 -0.96
C PRO A 35 11.59 13.53 -2.23
N GLU A 36 12.22 13.09 -3.32
CA GLU A 36 11.56 12.81 -4.59
C GLU A 36 10.68 11.55 -4.50
N PHE A 37 11.20 10.46 -3.94
CA PHE A 37 10.41 9.25 -3.69
C PHE A 37 9.21 9.56 -2.79
N ARG A 38 9.39 10.33 -1.71
CA ARG A 38 8.29 10.68 -0.81
C ARG A 38 7.15 11.38 -1.55
N ARG A 39 7.47 12.34 -2.42
CA ARG A 39 6.46 13.04 -3.24
C ARG A 39 5.80 12.09 -4.23
N ALA A 40 6.56 11.19 -4.84
CA ALA A 40 6.02 10.22 -5.78
C ALA A 40 5.04 9.26 -5.09
N VAL A 41 5.37 8.76 -3.89
CA VAL A 41 4.46 7.95 -3.08
C VAL A 41 3.22 8.74 -2.66
N GLU A 42 3.36 10.00 -2.23
CA GLU A 42 2.21 10.86 -1.91
C GLU A 42 1.28 11.05 -3.12
N GLN A 43 1.84 11.18 -4.33
CA GLN A 43 1.07 11.29 -5.56
C GLN A 43 0.32 9.99 -5.89
N VAL A 44 0.96 8.82 -5.77
CA VAL A 44 0.31 7.51 -5.97
C VAL A 44 -0.80 7.32 -4.93
N ALA A 45 -0.55 7.65 -3.67
CA ALA A 45 -1.54 7.57 -2.60
C ALA A 45 -2.75 8.48 -2.84
N ALA A 46 -2.53 9.71 -3.32
CA ALA A 46 -3.60 10.62 -3.70
C ALA A 46 -4.43 10.07 -4.86
N SER A 47 -3.79 9.51 -5.89
CA SER A 47 -4.45 8.84 -7.01
C SER A 47 -5.30 7.65 -6.53
N ALA A 48 -4.76 6.79 -5.66
CA ALA A 48 -5.50 5.67 -5.08
C ALA A 48 -6.72 6.14 -4.27
N GLY A 49 -6.58 7.25 -3.53
CA GLY A 49 -7.69 7.90 -2.83
C GLY A 49 -8.82 8.32 -3.78
N ASN A 50 -8.47 8.84 -4.97
CA ASN A 50 -9.45 9.22 -5.99
C ASN A 50 -10.19 8.01 -6.57
N VAL A 51 -9.52 6.87 -6.76
CA VAL A 51 -10.16 5.62 -7.23
C VAL A 51 -11.15 5.07 -6.21
N ARG A 52 -10.95 5.31 -4.92
CA ARG A 52 -11.90 4.89 -3.87
C ARG A 52 -13.05 5.87 -3.67
N ALA A 53 -12.86 7.14 -4.03
CA ALA A 53 -13.85 8.20 -3.87
C ALA A 53 -14.70 8.44 -5.14
N LEU A 54 -14.95 7.40 -5.95
CA LEU A 54 -15.67 7.51 -7.22
C LEU A 54 -17.04 8.18 -7.02
N GLY A 55 -17.15 9.41 -7.50
CA GLY A 55 -18.36 10.23 -7.41
C GLY A 55 -19.40 9.87 -8.47
N ARG A 56 -20.31 10.82 -8.73
CA ARG A 56 -21.36 10.69 -9.75
C ARG A 56 -20.80 10.27 -11.12
N ALA A 57 -21.41 9.24 -11.72
CA ALA A 57 -21.04 8.75 -13.04
C ALA A 57 -21.24 9.82 -14.13
N ARG A 58 -20.25 9.95 -15.01
CA ARG A 58 -20.33 10.76 -16.24
C ARG A 58 -20.36 9.83 -17.44
N LYS A 59 -21.29 10.06 -18.37
CA LYS A 59 -21.33 9.31 -19.63
C LYS A 59 -20.09 9.65 -20.47
N VAL A 60 -19.31 8.63 -20.80
CA VAL A 60 -18.17 8.67 -21.72
C VAL A 60 -18.44 7.64 -22.82
N SER A 61 -18.11 7.96 -24.08
CA SER A 61 -18.30 7.05 -25.22
C SER A 61 -16.95 6.55 -25.70
N VAL A 62 -16.81 5.23 -25.83
CA VAL A 62 -15.61 4.54 -26.33
C VAL A 62 -16.03 3.45 -27.31
N SER A 63 -15.23 3.20 -28.34
CA SER A 63 -15.43 2.08 -29.26
C SER A 63 -14.76 0.82 -28.71
N MET A 64 -15.42 -0.33 -28.84
CA MET A 64 -14.93 -1.63 -28.37
C MET A 64 -15.18 -2.70 -29.43
N PRO A 65 -14.37 -3.77 -29.50
CA PRO A 65 -14.64 -4.93 -30.35
C PRO A 65 -16.02 -5.53 -30.07
N GLU A 66 -16.76 -5.87 -31.12
CA GLU A 66 -18.13 -6.40 -31.01
C GLU A 66 -18.16 -7.70 -30.19
N GLU A 67 -17.19 -8.57 -30.41
CA GLU A 67 -17.03 -9.85 -29.72
C GLU A 67 -16.80 -9.63 -28.22
N LEU A 68 -16.02 -8.61 -27.84
CA LEU A 68 -15.78 -8.28 -26.44
C LEU A 68 -17.06 -7.75 -25.77
N THR A 69 -17.80 -6.86 -26.45
CA THR A 69 -19.06 -6.35 -25.90
C THR A 69 -20.09 -7.46 -25.71
N SER A 70 -20.17 -8.41 -26.65
CA SER A 70 -21.04 -9.58 -26.59
C SER A 70 -20.64 -10.50 -25.43
N ALA A 71 -19.36 -10.85 -25.31
CA ALA A 71 -18.86 -11.70 -24.22
C ALA A 71 -19.13 -11.13 -22.83
N VAL A 72 -18.98 -9.80 -22.66
CA VAL A 72 -19.33 -9.14 -21.39
C VAL A 72 -20.83 -9.22 -21.13
N GLN A 73 -21.67 -8.92 -22.13
CA GLN A 73 -23.13 -8.99 -21.98
C GLN A 73 -23.62 -10.40 -21.65
N GLU A 74 -23.04 -11.43 -22.25
CA GLU A 74 -23.33 -12.83 -21.92
C GLU A 74 -22.93 -13.16 -20.48
N ARG A 75 -21.79 -12.63 -20.00
CA ARG A 75 -21.28 -12.88 -18.65
C ARG A 75 -22.13 -12.21 -17.55
N VAL A 76 -22.51 -10.94 -17.74
CA VAL A 76 -23.14 -10.14 -16.67
C VAL A 76 -24.64 -9.93 -16.84
N GLY A 77 -25.19 -10.28 -18.00
CA GLY A 77 -26.59 -10.07 -18.34
C GLY A 77 -26.94 -8.62 -18.69
N ARG A 78 -28.22 -8.40 -19.00
CA ARG A 78 -28.73 -7.09 -19.44
C ARG A 78 -28.71 -6.09 -18.28
N GLY A 79 -28.21 -4.88 -18.53
CA GLY A 79 -28.22 -3.77 -17.57
C GLY A 79 -26.99 -3.69 -16.65
N ALA A 80 -26.19 -4.75 -16.54
CA ALA A 80 -24.98 -4.75 -15.71
C ALA A 80 -23.69 -4.37 -16.47
N PHE A 81 -23.78 -4.11 -17.78
CA PHE A 81 -22.61 -3.81 -18.62
C PHE A 81 -21.81 -2.61 -18.11
N SER A 82 -22.47 -1.49 -17.80
CA SER A 82 -21.79 -0.29 -17.33
C SER A 82 -21.11 -0.51 -15.98
N GLN A 83 -21.77 -1.23 -15.06
CA GLN A 83 -21.20 -1.57 -13.75
C GLN A 83 -19.95 -2.44 -13.92
N TYR A 84 -20.03 -3.48 -14.76
CA TYR A 84 -18.89 -4.34 -15.05
C TYR A 84 -17.69 -3.58 -15.59
N VAL A 85 -17.92 -2.66 -16.53
CA VAL A 85 -16.84 -1.82 -17.08
C VAL A 85 -16.29 -0.89 -16.02
N THR A 86 -17.13 -0.26 -15.21
CA THR A 86 -16.67 0.60 -14.10
C THR A 86 -15.79 -0.16 -13.11
N ASP A 87 -16.23 -1.34 -12.68
CA ASP A 87 -15.47 -2.16 -11.73
C ASP A 87 -14.16 -2.67 -12.35
N ALA A 88 -14.19 -3.11 -13.60
CA ALA A 88 -13.00 -3.55 -14.32
C ALA A 88 -11.97 -2.43 -14.48
N VAL A 89 -12.41 -1.22 -14.85
CA VAL A 89 -11.52 -0.06 -14.99
C VAL A 89 -10.98 0.40 -13.64
N ALA A 90 -11.81 0.43 -12.59
CA ALA A 90 -11.35 0.77 -11.24
C ALA A 90 -10.29 -0.23 -10.76
N ARG A 91 -10.56 -1.53 -10.92
CA ARG A 91 -9.61 -2.58 -10.55
C ARG A 91 -8.31 -2.50 -11.35
N GLN A 92 -8.38 -2.20 -12.64
CA GLN A 92 -7.18 -2.03 -13.46
C GLN A 92 -6.36 -0.83 -12.99
N LEU A 93 -7.00 0.29 -12.71
CA LEU A 93 -6.32 1.48 -12.22
C LEU A 93 -5.66 1.25 -10.85
N GLU A 94 -6.29 0.47 -9.96
CA GLU A 94 -5.65 0.04 -8.71
C GLU A 94 -4.40 -0.82 -8.95
N LEU A 95 -4.44 -1.73 -9.94
CA LEU A 95 -3.27 -2.54 -10.31
C LEU A 95 -2.16 -1.68 -10.91
N ASP A 96 -2.50 -0.73 -11.77
CA ASP A 96 -1.55 0.18 -12.38
C ASP A 96 -0.85 1.04 -11.30
N LEU A 97 -1.60 1.58 -10.34
CA LEU A 97 -1.04 2.32 -9.20
C LEU A 97 -0.16 1.46 -8.29
N LEU A 98 -0.51 0.17 -8.12
CA LEU A 98 0.33 -0.76 -7.37
C LEU A 98 1.64 -1.06 -8.12
N ALA A 99 1.58 -1.21 -9.44
CA ALA A 99 2.78 -1.37 -10.26
C ALA A 99 3.66 -0.12 -10.20
N GLU A 100 3.09 1.08 -10.32
CA GLU A 100 3.82 2.35 -10.16
C GLU A 100 4.51 2.44 -8.79
N LEU A 101 3.83 2.04 -7.70
CA LEU A 101 4.44 2.02 -6.37
C LEU A 101 5.58 1.00 -6.29
N SER A 102 5.42 -0.17 -6.88
CA SER A 102 6.46 -1.20 -6.94
C SER A 102 7.71 -0.70 -7.66
N ASP A 103 7.54 -0.05 -8.81
CA ASP A 103 8.63 0.51 -9.59
C ASP A 103 9.37 1.62 -8.82
N LEU A 104 8.64 2.46 -8.08
CA LEU A 104 9.24 3.48 -7.21
C LEU A 104 10.10 2.85 -6.11
N LEU A 105 9.60 1.78 -5.48
CA LEU A 105 10.31 1.07 -4.41
C LEU A 105 11.59 0.43 -4.93
N GLU A 106 11.54 -0.23 -6.09
CA GLU A 106 12.71 -0.81 -6.72
C GLU A 106 13.72 0.26 -7.17
N ALA A 107 13.26 1.40 -7.66
CA ALA A 107 14.13 2.51 -8.04
C ALA A 107 14.89 3.13 -6.85
N GLU A 108 14.23 3.25 -5.69
CA GLU A 108 14.83 3.84 -4.48
C GLU A 108 15.74 2.86 -3.74
N HIS A 109 15.35 1.59 -3.64
CA HIS A 109 16.02 0.61 -2.78
C HIS A 109 16.81 -0.46 -3.55
N GLY A 110 16.63 -0.55 -4.87
CA GLY A 110 17.14 -1.64 -5.70
C GLY A 110 16.26 -2.89 -5.63
N PRO A 111 16.63 -3.94 -6.38
CA PRO A 111 15.90 -5.20 -6.38
C PRO A 111 15.96 -5.88 -5.01
N ILE A 112 14.86 -6.54 -4.62
CA ILE A 112 14.78 -7.31 -3.36
C ILE A 112 15.63 -8.58 -3.49
N SER A 113 16.45 -8.88 -2.49
CA SER A 113 17.29 -10.09 -2.51
C SER A 113 16.47 -11.36 -2.23
N GLU A 114 16.92 -12.52 -2.75
CA GLU A 114 16.26 -13.81 -2.49
C GLU A 114 16.28 -14.19 -0.99
N GLU A 115 17.30 -13.74 -0.26
CA GLU A 115 17.43 -13.96 1.19
C GLU A 115 16.32 -13.19 1.94
N ASP A 116 16.15 -11.90 1.63
CA ASP A 116 15.09 -11.07 2.23
C ASP A 116 13.68 -11.61 1.91
N LEU A 117 13.47 -12.09 0.68
CA LEU A 117 12.19 -12.72 0.28
C LEU A 117 11.91 -14.01 1.06
N THR A 118 12.96 -14.80 1.32
CA THR A 118 12.85 -16.05 2.09
C THR A 118 12.52 -15.75 3.55
N GLU A 119 13.20 -14.77 4.14
CA GLU A 119 12.92 -14.31 5.50
C GLU A 119 11.49 -13.77 5.63
N ALA A 120 11.05 -12.91 4.70
CA ALA A 120 9.71 -12.35 4.69
C ALA A 120 8.62 -13.42 4.60
N ARG A 121 8.83 -14.44 3.75
CA ARG A 121 7.88 -15.56 3.60
C ARG A 121 7.82 -16.43 4.86
N ALA A 122 8.97 -16.66 5.51
CA ALA A 122 9.01 -17.37 6.78
C ALA A 122 8.33 -16.60 7.91
N ALA A 123 8.38 -15.27 7.88
CA ALA A 123 7.72 -14.39 8.86
C ALA A 123 6.18 -14.36 8.72
N TRP A 124 5.64 -14.74 7.56
CA TRP A 124 4.20 -14.75 7.30
C TRP A 124 3.73 -16.10 6.72
N PRO A 125 3.68 -17.16 7.55
CA PRO A 125 3.40 -18.52 7.06
C PRO A 125 1.96 -18.72 6.55
N ASP A 126 1.04 -17.79 6.82
CA ASP A 126 -0.39 -17.93 6.51
C ASP A 126 -0.81 -17.31 5.16
N VAL A 127 0.12 -16.81 4.33
CA VAL A 127 -0.16 -16.40 2.95
C VAL A 127 0.17 -17.53 1.97
N GLU A 128 -0.74 -18.50 1.86
CA GLU A 128 -0.86 -19.40 0.69
C GLU A 128 -1.90 -18.88 -0.31
#